data_AF-A0A8S4SHJ0-F1
#
_entry.id   AF-A0A8S4SHJ0-F1
#
_cell.length_a   1.000
_cell.length_b   1.000
_cell.length_c   1.000
_cell.angle_alpha   90.00
_cell.angle_beta   90.00
_cell.angle_gamma   90.00
#
_symmetry.space_group_name_H-M   'P 1'
#
loop_
_entity.id
_entity.type
_entity.pdbx_description
1 polymer ?
#
loop_
_entity_poly.entity_id
_entity_poly.type
_entity_poly.pdbx_seq_one_letter_code
_entity_poly.pdbx_strand_id
1 'polypeptide(L)' 'MKTWIIFVPFGVETLGPWGPETRALFKELSKRVIESTGDPRAGSYLGQLISLAIQRGNAASILGTVPRCGGFEDVLDFI' A
#
# COMPACT_ATOMS: atom_id res chain seq x y z
N MET A 1 21.28 10.98 21.91
CA MET A 1 19.81 10.98 22.00
C MET A 1 19.31 9.59 21.63
N LYS A 2 18.42 8.98 22.41
CA LYS A 2 17.89 7.64 22.15
C LYS A 2 16.63 7.79 21.29
N THR A 3 16.67 7.30 20.05
CA THR A 3 15.51 7.30 19.14
C THR A 3 14.72 6.02 19.36
N TRP A 4 13.47 6.14 19.78
CA TRP A 4 12.55 5.01 19.86
C TRP A 4 11.85 4.84 18.51
N ILE A 5 11.83 3.62 18.00
CA ILE A 5 11.09 3.27 16.78
C ILE A 5 9.72 2.74 17.21
N ILE A 6 8.66 3.37 16.69
CA ILE A 6 7.29 2.92 16.87
C ILE A 6 6.89 2.19 15.59
N PHE A 7 6.52 0.92 15.70
CA PHE A 7 5.97 0.15 14.60
C PHE A 7 4.45 0.34 14.57
N VAL A 8 3.92 0.87 13.47
CA VAL A 8 2.48 1.07 13.26
C VAL A 8 2.06 0.32 12.00
N PRO A 9 1.09 -0.62 12.09
CA PRO A 9 0.60 -1.32 10.91
C PRO A 9 -0.14 -0.36 9.98
N PHE A 10 0.13 -0.44 8.68
CA PHE A 10 -0.59 0.31 7.66
C PHE A 10 -1.79 -0.51 7.17
N GLY A 11 -2.92 -0.38 7.87
CA GLY A 11 -4.16 -1.08 7.54
C GLY A 11 -4.89 -0.45 6.36
N VAL A 12 -5.25 -1.26 5.37
CA VAL A 12 -6.01 -0.86 4.18
C VAL A 12 -7.13 -1.85 3.95
N GLU A 13 -8.35 -1.34 3.80
CA GLU A 13 -9.48 -2.13 3.34
C GLU A 13 -9.31 -2.39 1.83
N THR A 14 -9.46 -3.64 1.40
CA THR A 14 -9.14 -4.14 0.05
C THR A 14 -9.66 -3.25 -1.10
N LEU A 15 -10.84 -2.65 -0.93
CA LEU A 15 -11.49 -1.75 -1.90
C LEU A 15 -11.84 -0.38 -1.29
N GLY A 16 -11.44 -0.12 -0.05
CA GLY A 16 -11.89 1.01 0.73
C GLY A 16 -10.85 2.15 0.80
N PRO A 17 -11.29 3.37 1.15
CA PRO A 17 -10.38 4.48 1.36
C PRO A 17 -9.50 4.25 2.59
N TRP A 18 -8.34 4.91 2.63
CA TRP A 18 -7.53 4.94 3.87
C TRP A 18 -8.30 5.63 4.99
N GLY A 19 -8.36 4.94 6.14
CA GLY A 19 -8.90 5.48 7.37
C GLY A 19 -8.13 6.70 7.89
N PRO A 20 -8.68 7.41 8.89
CA PRO A 20 -8.12 8.66 9.40
C PRO A 20 -6.66 8.51 9.89
N GLU A 21 -6.39 7.47 10.67
CA GLU A 21 -5.06 7.19 11.23
C GLU A 21 -4.03 6.87 10.16
N THR A 22 -4.39 5.99 9.21
CA THR A 22 -3.55 5.64 8.06
C THR A 22 -3.19 6.88 7.23
N ARG A 23 -4.16 7.77 7.03
CA ARG A 23 -3.96 9.03 6.30
C ARG A 23 -3.07 10.01 7.07
N ALA A 24 -3.21 10.10 8.39
CA ALA A 24 -2.35 10.93 9.23
C ALA A 24 -0.91 10.43 9.20
N LEU A 25 -0.71 9.11 9.34
CA LEU A 25 0.60 8.47 9.23
C LEU A 25 1.24 8.72 7.86
N PHE A 26 0.48 8.54 6.77
CA PHE A 26 0.97 8.79 5.41
C PHE A 26 1.43 10.24 5.22
N LYS A 27 0.67 11.22 5.72
CA LYS A 27 1.04 12.63 5.62
C LYS A 27 2.35 12.93 6.34
N GLU A 28 2.51 12.40 7.54
CA GLU A 28 3.73 12.58 8.34
C GLU A 28 4.94 11.94 7.65
N LEU A 29 4.80 10.71 7.15
CA LEU A 29 5.86 10.04 6.40
C LEU A 29 6.21 10.79 5.10
N SER A 30 5.20 11.23 4.36
CA SER A 30 5.39 11.99 3.12
C SER A 30 6.17 13.28 3.37
N LYS A 31 5.82 14.02 4.43
CA LYS A 31 6.54 15.23 4.84
C LYS A 31 8.01 14.92 5.14
N ARG A 32 8.28 13.91 5.97
CA ARG A 32 9.66 13.53 6.34
C ARG A 32 10.49 13.10 5.13
N VAL A 33 9.89 12.36 4.20
CA VAL A 33 10.57 11.92 2.97
C VAL A 33 10.89 13.14 2.09
N ILE A 34 9.96 14.08 1.92
CA ILE A 34 10.21 15.33 1.18
C ILE A 34 11.34 16.13 1.83
N GLU A 35 11.31 16.31 3.15
CA GLU A 35 12.35 17.05 3.89
C GLU A 35 13.72 16.36 3.81
N SER A 36 13.76 15.02 3.85
CA SER A 36 15.01 14.26 3.79
C SER A 36 15.64 14.21 2.40
N THR A 37 14.82 14.23 1.34
CA THR A 37 15.30 14.10 -0.05
C THR A 37 15.45 15.46 -0.74
N GLY A 38 14.72 16.48 -0.27
CA GLY A 38 14.61 17.79 -0.94
C GLY A 38 13.72 17.77 -2.20
N ASP A 39 13.16 16.62 -2.60
CA ASP A 39 12.25 16.55 -3.76
C ASP A 39 10.79 16.69 -3.30
N PRO A 40 10.07 17.75 -3.71
CA PRO A 40 8.66 17.95 -3.37
C PRO A 40 7.73 16.83 -3.87
N ARG A 41 8.16 16.03 -4.85
CA ARG A 41 7.39 14.92 -5.42
C ARG A 41 7.58 13.60 -4.66
N ALA A 42 8.54 13.53 -3.74
CA ALA A 42 8.88 12.28 -3.07
C ALA A 42 7.70 11.69 -2.27
N GLY A 43 6.83 12.53 -1.70
CA GLY A 43 5.59 12.09 -1.06
C GLY A 43 4.61 11.42 -2.03
N SER A 44 4.52 11.91 -3.28
CA SER A 44 3.70 11.29 -4.32
C SER A 44 4.24 9.92 -4.73
N TYR A 45 5.57 9.79 -4.87
CA TYR A 45 6.20 8.51 -5.16
C TYR A 45 5.96 7.48 -4.05
N LEU A 46 6.03 7.90 -2.78
CA LEU A 46 5.67 7.04 -1.65
C LEU A 46 4.22 6.54 -1.76
N GLY A 47 3.28 7.42 -2.06
CA GLY A 47 1.87 7.05 -2.26
C GLY A 47 1.69 6.03 -3.38
N GLN A 48 2.37 6.22 -4.52
CA GLN A 48 2.33 5.29 -5.64
C GLN A 48 2.89 3.90 -5.27
N LEU A 49 4.01 3.85 -4.54
CA LEU A 49 4.61 2.60 -4.08
C LEU A 49 3.69 1.83 -3.12
N ILE A 50 3.04 2.54 -2.19
CA ILE A 50 2.04 1.94 -1.30
C ILE A 50 0.87 1.38 -2.11
N SER A 51 0.32 2.15 -3.05
CA SER A 51 -0.77 1.71 -3.93
C SER A 51 -0.41 0.47 -4.76
N LEU A 52 0.82 0.37 -5.25
CA LEU A 52 1.30 -0.82 -5.95
C LEU A 52 1.42 -2.03 -5.03
N ALA A 53 1.91 -1.85 -3.80
CA ALA A 53 2.00 -2.93 -2.82
C ALA A 53 0.61 -3.48 -2.47
N ILE A 54 -0.39 -2.60 -2.30
CA ILE A 54 -1.78 -2.99 -2.05
C ILE A 54 -2.33 -3.81 -3.22
N GLN A 55 -2.20 -3.30 -4.45
CA GLN A 55 -2.69 -4.01 -5.64
C GLN A 55 -2.05 -5.39 -5.81
N ARG A 56 -0.75 -5.52 -5.50
CA ARG A 56 -0.05 -6.82 -5.50
C ARG A 56 -0.61 -7.76 -4.43
N GLY A 57 -0.89 -7.26 -3.22
CA GLY A 57 -1.52 -8.05 -2.16
C GLY A 57 -2.92 -8.52 -2.54
N ASN A 58 -3.72 -7.63 -3.15
CA ASN A 58 -5.06 -7.96 -3.64
C ASN A 58 -4.99 -9.03 -4.74
N ALA A 59 -4.13 -8.85 -5.74
CA ALA A 59 -3.93 -9.84 -6.81
C ALA A 59 -3.46 -11.19 -6.27
N ALA A 60 -2.51 -11.21 -5.32
CA ALA A 60 -2.05 -12.44 -4.68
C ALA A 60 -3.18 -13.15 -3.93
N SER A 61 -4.07 -12.39 -3.29
CA SER A 61 -5.24 -12.94 -2.58
C SER A 61 -6.22 -13.59 -3.55
N ILE A 62 -6.52 -12.92 -4.67
CA ILE A 62 -7.39 -13.47 -5.73
C ILE A 62 -6.76 -14.73 -6.36
N LEU A 63 -5.50 -14.66 -6.77
CA LEU A 63 -4.79 -15.80 -7.37
C LEU A 63 -4.68 -16.99 -6.40
N GLY A 64 -4.62 -16.73 -5.10
CA GLY A 64 -4.65 -17.78 -4.07
C GLY A 64 -5.99 -18.53 -3.99
N THR A 65 -7.07 -17.96 -4.53
CA THR A 65 -8.40 -18.59 -4.55
C THR A 65 -8.71 -19.34 -5.85
N VAL A 66 -7.94 -19.10 -6.92
CA VAL A 66 -8.15 -19.78 -8.21
C VAL A 66 -7.54 -21.18 -8.18
N PRO A 67 -8.27 -22.22 -8.64
CA PRO A 67 -7.70 -23.57 -8.76
C PRO A 67 -6.46 -23.56 -9.66
N ARG A 68 -5.40 -24.26 -9.27
CA ARG A 68 -4.11 -24.29 -10.01
C ARG A 68 -4.20 -24.82 -11.45
N CYS A 69 -5.36 -25.29 -11.88
CA CYS A 69 -5.62 -25.80 -13.22
C CYS A 69 -6.20 -24.75 -14.18
N GLY A 70 -6.55 -23.56 -13.67
CA GLY A 70 -7.10 -22.45 -14.42
C GLY A 70 -6.04 -21.44 -14.86
N GLY A 71 -6.20 -20.88 -16.06
CA GLY A 71 -5.33 -19.80 -16.55
C GLY A 71 -5.62 -18.47 -15.84
N PHE A 72 -4.93 -17.40 -16.23
CA PHE A 72 -5.32 -16.03 -15.83
C PHE A 72 -6.72 -15.66 -16.34
N GLU A 73 -7.22 -16.39 -17.34
CA GLU A 73 -8.57 -16.26 -17.91
C GLU A 73 -9.64 -16.59 -16.86
N ASP A 74 -9.44 -17.65 -16.08
CA ASP A 74 -10.33 -18.05 -14.97
C ASP A 74 -10.42 -16.98 -13.86
N VAL A 75 -9.41 -16.11 -13.74
CA VAL A 75 -9.45 -14.96 -12.80
C VAL A 75 -10.42 -13.90 -13.31
N LEU A 76 -10.45 -13.64 -14.61
CA LEU A 76 -11.35 -12.66 -15.23
C LEU A 76 -12.82 -13.11 -15.14
N ASP A 77 -13.07 -14.41 -15.18
CA ASP A 77 -14.42 -14.97 -15.03
C ASP A 77 -15.01 -14.79 -13.62
N PHE A 78 -14.18 -14.44 -12.62
CA PHE A 78 -14.59 -14.25 -11.22
C PHE A 78 -14.81 -12.78 -10.81
N ILE A 79 -14.50 -11.81 -11.66
CA ILE A 79 -14.56 -10.36 -11.37
C ILE A 79 -15.63 -9.69 -12.23
#